data_AF-A0A940Q8F4-F1
#
_entry.id   AF-A0A940Q8F4-F1
#
_cell.length_a   1.000
_cell.length_b   1.000
_cell.length_c   1.000
_cell.angle_alpha   90.00
_cell.angle_beta   90.00
_cell.angle_gamma   90.00
#
_symmetry.space_group_name_H-M   'P 1'
#
loop_
_entity.id
_entity.type
_entity.pdbx_description
1 polymer ?
#
loop_
_entity_poly.entity_id
_entity_poly.type
_entity_poly.pdbx_seq_one_letter_code
_entity_poly.pdbx_strand_id
1 'polypeptide(L)' 'MLTEAQKRANQKYNAKAYDQIKTVVPKGQREIIKAHAEANGESLNGYINRLIAEDMGDKLTKPTKEDN' A
#
# COMPACT_ATOMS: atom_id res chain seq x y z
N MET A 1 18.60 12.05 12.43
CA MET A 1 19.01 10.95 11.51
C MET A 1 18.53 9.64 12.13
N LEU A 2 17.69 8.87 11.43
CA LEU A 2 17.30 7.53 11.86
C LEU A 2 18.52 6.61 11.82
N THR A 3 18.80 5.92 12.92
CA THR A 3 19.97 5.06 13.04
C THR A 3 19.81 3.81 12.17
N GLU A 4 20.92 3.22 11.73
CA GLU A 4 20.91 1.96 10.96
C GLU A 4 20.18 0.82 11.71
N ALA A 5 20.17 0.88 13.05
CA ALA A 5 19.40 -0.02 13.90
C ALA A 5 17.88 0.20 13.76
N GLN A 6 17.41 1.44 13.71
CA GLN A 6 16.00 1.77 13.48
C GLN A 6 15.55 1.35 12.07
N LYS A 7 16.39 1.52 11.04
CA LYS A 7 16.09 1.04 9.68
C LYS A 7 15.90 -0.48 9.63
N ARG A 8 16.78 -1.24 10.29
CA ARG A 8 16.70 -2.71 10.36
C ARG A 8 15.49 -3.20 11.16
N ALA A 9 15.13 -2.51 12.24
CA ALA A 9 13.95 -2.82 13.04
C ALA A 9 12.65 -2.61 12.23
N ASN A 10 12.54 -1.49 11.52
CA ASN A 10 11.39 -1.21 10.65
C ASN A 10 11.27 -2.23 9.51
N GLN A 11 12.39 -2.65 8.91
CA GLN A 11 12.39 -3.69 7.88
C GLN A 11 11.88 -5.04 8.40
N LYS A 12 12.32 -5.46 9.60
CA LYS A 12 11.86 -6.71 10.22
C LYS A 12 10.37 -6.68 10.58
N TYR A 13 9.88 -5.54 11.06
CA TYR A 13 8.46 -5.37 11.38
C TYR A 13 7.61 -5.41 10.11
N ASN A 14 8.02 -4.66 9.08
CA ASN A 14 7.31 -4.61 7.81
C ASN A 14 7.21 -5.98 7.14
N ALA A 15 8.28 -6.79 7.17
CA ALA A 15 8.29 -8.14 6.58
C ALA A 15 7.48 -9.18 7.37
N LYS A 16 7.19 -8.93 8.65
CA LYS A 16 6.41 -9.85 9.50
C LYS A 16 4.91 -9.51 9.49
N ALA A 17 4.57 -8.23 9.32
CA ALA A 17 3.20 -7.74 9.36
C ALA A 17 2.56 -7.53 7.98
N TYR A 18 3.37 -7.28 6.94
CA TYR A 18 2.86 -6.91 5.63
C TYR A 18 3.51 -7.73 4.50
N ASP A 19 2.69 -8.31 3.64
CA ASP A 19 3.13 -8.82 2.35
C ASP A 19 3.31 -7.67 1.36
N GLN A 20 4.55 -7.46 0.89
CA GLN A 20 4.86 -6.39 -0.05
C GLN A 20 4.64 -6.86 -1.49
N ILE A 21 3.65 -6.29 -2.17
CA ILE A 21 3.41 -6.53 -3.60
C ILE A 21 4.07 -5.41 -4.42
N LYS A 22 5.04 -5.78 -5.27
CA LYS A 22 5.66 -4.83 -6.21
C LYS A 22 4.84 -4.77 -7.49
N THR A 23 4.06 -3.71 -7.65
CA THR A 23 3.27 -3.47 -8.86
C THR A 23 4.06 -2.65 -9.88
N VAL A 24 4.26 -3.20 -11.08
CA VAL A 24 4.91 -2.50 -12.19
C VAL A 24 3.82 -1.99 -13.13
N VAL A 25 3.71 -0.67 -13.27
CA VAL A 25 2.82 -0.02 -14.23
C VAL A 25 3.64 0.73 -15.29
N PRO A 26 3.14 0.83 -16.52
CA PRO A 26 3.71 1.71 -17.54
C PRO A 26 3.97 3.12 -17.04
N LYS A 27 5.05 3.74 -17.55
CA LYS A 27 5.43 5.10 -17.18
C LYS A 27 4.28 6.07 -17.49
N GLY A 28 3.95 6.95 -16.53
CA GLY A 28 2.83 7.90 -16.62
C GLY A 28 1.52 7.38 -16.02
N GLN A 29 1.25 6.07 -16.02
CA GLN A 29 0.03 5.54 -15.42
C GLN A 29 0.01 5.67 -13.90
N ARG A 30 1.17 5.63 -13.24
CA ARG A 30 1.26 5.85 -11.78
C ARG A 30 0.63 7.18 -11.36
N GLU A 31 0.84 8.24 -12.13
CA GLU A 31 0.31 9.57 -11.82
C GLU A 31 -1.21 9.62 -12.02
N ILE A 32 -1.71 8.97 -13.08
CA ILE A 32 -3.15 8.86 -13.34
C ILE A 32 -3.85 8.13 -12.20
N ILE A 33 -3.31 6.98 -11.77
CA ILE A 33 -3.89 6.20 -10.67
C ILE A 33 -3.80 6.98 -9.35
N LYS A 34 -2.67 7.68 -9.11
CA LYS A 34 -2.50 8.52 -7.92
C LYS A 34 -3.53 9.66 -7.90
N ALA A 35 -3.70 10.38 -8.99
CA ALA A 35 -4.69 11.46 -9.10
C ALA A 35 -6.12 10.94 -8.90
N HIS A 36 -6.43 9.75 -9.42
CA HIS A 36 -7.74 9.13 -9.20
C HIS A 36 -7.96 8.74 -7.73
N ALA A 37 -6.95 8.15 -7.08
CA ALA A 37 -7.01 7.82 -5.67
C ALA A 37 -7.18 9.07 -4.80
N GLU A 38 -6.41 10.13 -5.08
CA GLU A 38 -6.50 11.43 -4.39
C GLU A 38 -7.89 12.07 -4.56
N ALA A 39 -8.48 12.00 -5.76
CA ALA A 39 -9.83 12.48 -6.02
C ALA A 39 -10.90 11.73 -5.19
N ASN A 40 -10.64 10.46 -4.85
CA ASN A 40 -11.50 9.65 -3.98
C ASN A 40 -11.16 9.82 -2.48
N GLY A 41 -10.18 10.66 -2.13
CA GLY A 41 -9.72 10.85 -0.75
C GLY A 41 -8.97 9.64 -0.18
N GLU A 42 -8.44 8.76 -1.04
CA GLU A 42 -7.72 7.56 -0.67
C GLU A 42 -6.24 7.66 -1.04
N SER A 43 -5.36 7.01 -0.26
CA SER A 43 -3.97 6.83 -0.68
C SER A 43 -3.91 5.86 -1.86
N LEU A 44 -2.87 5.97 -2.71
CA LEU A 44 -2.67 5.04 -3.82
C LEU A 44 -2.68 3.56 -3.36
N ASN A 45 -2.04 3.28 -2.23
CA ASN A 45 -2.02 1.93 -1.64
C ASN A 45 -3.40 1.51 -1.14
N GLY A 46 -4.13 2.41 -0.47
CA GLY A 46 -5.52 2.17 -0.04
C GLY A 46 -6.44 1.89 -1.23
N TYR A 47 -6.32 2.65 -2.31
CA TYR A 47 -7.09 2.46 -3.54
C TYR A 47 -6.82 1.10 -4.19
N ILE A 48 -5.55 0.68 -4.29
CA ILE A 48 -5.18 -0.64 -4.80
C ILE A 48 -5.77 -1.75 -3.90
N ASN A 49 -5.61 -1.65 -2.59
CA ASN A 49 -6.15 -2.64 -1.66
C ASN A 49 -7.68 -2.70 -1.71
N ARG A 50 -8.36 -1.55 -1.87
CA ARG A 50 -9.80 -1.47 -2.06
C ARG A 50 -10.23 -2.18 -3.34
N LEU A 51 -9.56 -1.93 -4.47
CA LEU A 51 -9.87 -2.61 -5.73
C LEU A 51 -9.68 -4.13 -5.63
N ILE A 52 -8.60 -4.59 -4.99
CA ILE A 52 -8.37 -6.03 -4.81
C ILE A 52 -9.43 -6.62 -3.86
N ALA A 53 -9.80 -5.92 -2.78
CA ALA A 53 -10.86 -6.36 -1.88
C ALA A 53 -12.26 -6.33 -2.53
N GLU A 54 -12.51 -5.39 -3.45
CA GLU A 54 -13.75 -5.32 -4.23
C GLU A 54 -13.86 -6.49 -5.21
N ASP A 55 -12.75 -6.86 -5.86
CA ASP A 55 -12.70 -7.99 -6.80
C ASP A 55 -12.67 -9.36 -6.09
N MET A 56 -11.88 -9.51 -5.01
CA MET A 56 -11.71 -10.77 -4.29
C MET A 56 -12.69 -10.99 -3.13
N GLY A 57 -13.45 -9.96 -2.73
CA GLY A 57 -14.38 -10.01 -1.60
C GLY A 57 -13.70 -10.24 -0.24
N ASP A 58 -14.31 -11.08 0.60
CA ASP A 58 -13.88 -11.38 1.99
C ASP A 58 -12.57 -12.16 2.11
N LYS A 59 -11.85 -12.41 1.02
CA LYS A 59 -10.57 -13.13 1.03
C LYS A 59 -9.38 -12.28 1.45
N LEU A 60 -9.58 -10.97 1.64
CA LEU A 60 -8.53 -10.02 2.00
C LEU A 60 -8.86 -9.35 3.34
N THR A 61 -7.93 -9.45 4.29
CA THR A 61 -7.94 -8.64 5.51
C THR A 61 -7.78 -7.17 5.10
N LYS A 62 -8.84 -6.38 5.25
CA LYS A 62 -8.82 -4.95 4.95
C LYS A 62 -7.79 -4.28 5.86
N PRO A 63 -6.69 -3.71 5.32
CA PRO A 63 -5.79 -2.92 6.14
C PRO A 63 -6.57 -1.68 6.60
N THR A 64 -6.75 -1.57 7.91
CA THR A 64 -7.38 -0.41 8.54
C THR A 64 -6.55 0.84 8.27
N LYS A 65 -7.20 1.99 8.12
CA LYS A 65 -6.60 3.29 7.78
C LYS A 65 -5.49 3.77 8.76
N GLU A 66 -5.21 3.02 9.81
CA GLU A 66 -4.25 3.31 10.88
C GLU A 66 -2.87 2.68 10.66
N ASP A 67 -2.71 1.84 9.64
CA ASP A 67 -1.49 1.03 9.44
C ASP A 67 -0.42 1.66 8.52
N ASN A 68 -0.58 2.91 8.10
CA ASN A 68 0.44 3.66 7.32
C ASN A 68 0.77 5.03 7.92
#